data_AF-A0A3L6TRZ9-F1
#
_entry.id   AF-A0A3L6TRZ9-F1
#
_cell.length_a   1.000
_cell.length_b   1.000
_cell.length_c   1.000
_cell.angle_alpha   90.00
_cell.angle_beta   90.00
_cell.angle_gamma   90.00
#
_symmetry.space_group_name_H-M   'P 1'
#
loop_
_entity.id
_entity.type
_entity.pdbx_description
1 polymer ?
#
loop_
_entity_poly.entity_id
_entity_poly.type
_entity_poly.pdbx_seq_one_letter_code
_entity_poly.pdbx_strand_id
1 'polypeptide(L)'
;MLEILRTLDGALGDGKFFGGEAFGFADVALVPFTAWFLTYERHGEFSVEKECPRLAAWAKRCGERESVAKTLTPPEKVYEFICGLKKRFGVE
;
A
#
# COMPACT_ATOMS: atom_id res chain seq x y z
N MET A 1 5.28 -6.80 8.86
CA MET A 1 4.63 -6.08 7.74
C MET A 1 3.89 -7.05 6.83
N LEU A 2 4.55 -8.04 6.24
CA LEU A 2 3.93 -9.02 5.33
C LEU A 2 2.66 -9.68 5.89
N GLU A 3 2.68 -10.18 7.13
CA GLU A 3 1.48 -10.79 7.76
C GLU A 3 0.30 -9.83 7.91
N ILE A 4 0.56 -8.53 8.11
CA ILE A 4 -0.50 -7.50 8.16
C ILE A 4 -1.12 -7.34 6.76
N LEU A 5 -0.28 -7.29 5.72
CA LEU A 5 -0.75 -7.18 4.34
C LEU A 5 -1.55 -8.43 3.93
N ARG A 6 -1.11 -9.64 4.34
CA ARG A 6 -1.86 -10.90 4.12
C ARG A 6 -3.21 -10.89 4.83
N THR A 7 -3.26 -10.35 6.06
CA THR A 7 -4.53 -10.19 6.79
C THR A 7 -5.48 -9.25 6.06
N LEU A 8 -4.97 -8.13 5.53
CA LEU A 8 -5.76 -7.17 4.76
C LEU A 8 -6.21 -7.74 3.41
N ASP A 9 -5.35 -8.47 2.71
CA ASP A 9 -5.67 -9.19 1.47
C ASP A 9 -6.78 -10.22 1.69
N GLY A 10 -6.72 -10.96 2.80
CA GLY A 10 -7.78 -11.89 3.22
C GLY A 10 -9.09 -11.18 3.59
N ALA A 11 -9.02 -10.06 4.31
CA ALA A 11 -10.19 -9.28 4.71
C ALA A 11 -10.87 -8.58 3.52
N LEU A 12 -10.11 -8.16 2.51
CA LEU A 12 -10.65 -7.65 1.25
C LEU A 12 -11.44 -8.73 0.51
N GLY A 13 -10.95 -9.98 0.53
CA GLY A 13 -11.57 -11.10 -0.16
C GLY A 13 -11.76 -10.82 -1.64
N ASP A 14 -12.85 -11.29 -2.22
CA ASP A 14 -13.19 -11.06 -3.63
C ASP A 14 -13.89 -9.69 -3.86
N GLY A 15 -13.96 -8.86 -2.83
CA GLY A 15 -14.57 -7.54 -2.88
C GLY A 15 -13.74 -6.56 -3.72
N LYS A 16 -14.43 -5.66 -4.42
CA LYS A 16 -13.77 -4.57 -5.19
C LYS A 16 -13.06 -3.57 -4.27
N PHE A 17 -13.64 -3.32 -3.11
CA PHE A 17 -13.20 -2.45 -2.03
C PHE A 17 -13.48 -3.11 -0.68
N PHE A 18 -12.92 -2.59 0.41
CA PHE A 18 -13.14 -3.17 1.75
C PHE A 18 -14.61 -3.08 2.21
N GLY A 19 -15.39 -2.15 1.65
CA GLY A 19 -16.83 -2.04 1.85
C GLY A 19 -17.70 -2.82 0.83
N GLY A 20 -17.10 -3.68 0.01
CA GLY A 20 -17.77 -4.35 -1.11
C GLY A 20 -17.63 -3.57 -2.41
N GLU A 21 -18.75 -3.09 -2.98
CA GLU A 21 -18.76 -2.46 -4.31
C GLU A 21 -18.36 -0.98 -4.32
N ALA A 22 -18.55 -0.29 -3.19
CA ALA A 22 -18.29 1.14 -3.07
C ALA A 22 -17.00 1.42 -2.30
N PHE A 23 -16.22 2.38 -2.80
CA PHE A 23 -15.05 2.90 -2.10
C PHE A 23 -15.50 3.60 -0.82
N GLY A 24 -15.06 3.11 0.33
CA GLY A 24 -15.58 3.50 1.64
C GLY A 24 -14.50 3.88 2.65
N PHE A 25 -14.90 3.91 3.92
CA PHE A 25 -14.06 4.38 5.03
C PHE A 25 -12.74 3.61 5.15
N ALA A 26 -12.79 2.27 5.12
CA ALA A 26 -11.58 1.45 5.23
C ALA A 26 -10.64 1.65 4.03
N ASP A 27 -11.18 1.87 2.83
CA ASP A 27 -10.34 2.17 1.67
C ASP A 27 -9.66 3.54 1.81
N VAL A 28 -10.38 4.56 2.28
CA VAL A 28 -9.81 5.89 2.58
C VAL A 28 -8.70 5.79 3.63
N ALA A 29 -8.90 4.98 4.67
CA ALA A 29 -7.91 4.81 5.73
C ALA A 29 -6.65 4.09 5.24
N LEU A 30 -6.79 3.12 4.32
CA LEU A 30 -5.68 2.28 3.89
C LEU A 30 -4.97 2.80 2.63
N VAL A 31 -5.67 3.46 1.70
CA VAL A 31 -5.10 3.86 0.41
C VAL A 31 -3.81 4.67 0.50
N PRO A 32 -3.58 5.56 1.51
CA PRO A 32 -2.30 6.28 1.61
C PRO A 32 -1.08 5.36 1.76
N PHE A 33 -1.26 4.18 2.36
CA PHE A 33 -0.18 3.21 2.56
C PHE A 33 0.23 2.48 1.28
N THR A 34 -0.57 2.56 0.20
CA THR A 34 -0.17 2.00 -1.10
C THR A 34 1.09 2.66 -1.65
N ALA A 35 1.30 3.96 -1.37
CA ALA A 35 2.53 4.67 -1.73
C ALA A 35 3.77 4.11 -0.98
N TRP A 36 3.57 3.38 0.10
CA TRP A 36 4.65 2.80 0.91
C TRP A 36 5.01 1.36 0.49
N PHE A 37 4.22 0.74 -0.39
CA PHE A 37 4.41 -0.66 -0.78
C PHE A 37 5.82 -0.92 -1.33
N LEU A 38 6.33 -0.06 -2.22
CA LEU A 38 7.70 -0.15 -2.72
C LEU A 38 8.74 -0.18 -1.57
N THR A 39 8.52 0.63 -0.54
CA THR A 39 9.42 0.70 0.63
C THR A 39 9.35 -0.59 1.44
N TYR A 40 8.16 -1.14 1.64
CA TYR A 40 7.98 -2.42 2.33
C TYR A 40 8.58 -3.58 1.55
N GLU A 41 8.41 -3.60 0.23
CA GLU A 41 8.98 -4.64 -0.65
C GLU A 41 10.51 -4.63 -0.60
N ARG A 42 11.13 -3.45 -0.72
CA ARG A 42 12.60 -3.32 -0.71
C ARG A 42 13.22 -3.67 0.63
N HIS A 43 12.63 -3.23 1.75
CA HIS A 43 13.19 -3.50 3.07
C HIS A 43 12.76 -4.84 3.67
N GLY A 44 11.62 -5.38 3.24
CA GLY A 44 11.10 -6.65 3.72
C GLY A 44 11.44 -7.83 2.82
N GLU A 45 12.07 -7.59 1.66
CA GLU A 45 12.48 -8.60 0.69
C GLU A 45 11.32 -9.52 0.24
N PHE A 46 10.16 -8.93 0.00
CA PHE A 46 8.97 -9.62 -0.52
C PHE A 46 8.30 -8.81 -1.63
N SER A 47 7.30 -9.40 -2.30
CA SER A 47 6.50 -8.70 -3.30
C SER A 47 5.03 -8.70 -2.89
N VAL A 48 4.43 -7.51 -2.78
CA VAL A 48 2.99 -7.38 -2.48
C VAL A 48 2.16 -8.02 -3.58
N GLU A 49 2.58 -7.89 -4.85
CA GLU A 49 1.88 -8.49 -5.98
C GLU A 49 1.83 -10.03 -5.93
N LYS A 50 2.90 -10.67 -5.44
CA LYS A 50 2.95 -12.15 -5.31
C LYS A 50 2.25 -12.64 -4.05
N GLU A 51 2.49 -11.97 -2.93
CA GLU A 51 2.04 -12.44 -1.61
C GLU A 51 0.62 -12.00 -1.26
N CYS A 52 0.16 -10.89 -1.85
CA CYS A 52 -1.12 -10.24 -1.56
C CYS A 52 -1.76 -9.74 -2.88
N PRO A 53 -2.09 -10.65 -3.82
CA PRO A 53 -2.49 -10.28 -5.17
C PRO A 53 -3.81 -9.47 -5.22
N ARG A 54 -4.74 -9.70 -4.29
CA ARG A 54 -6.02 -8.97 -4.24
C ARG A 54 -5.78 -7.55 -3.76
N LEU A 55 -4.95 -7.40 -2.72
CA LEU A 55 -4.55 -6.09 -2.21
C LEU A 55 -3.74 -5.29 -3.24
N ALA A 56 -2.87 -5.94 -4.01
CA ALA A 56 -2.15 -5.30 -5.11
C ALA A 56 -3.11 -4.81 -6.21
N ALA A 57 -4.09 -5.63 -6.60
CA ALA A 57 -5.11 -5.24 -7.58
C ALA A 57 -6.01 -4.11 -7.06
N TRP A 58 -6.38 -4.15 -5.78
CA TRP A 58 -7.11 -3.08 -5.11
C TRP A 58 -6.31 -1.77 -5.10
N ALA A 59 -5.01 -1.80 -4.80
CA ALA A 59 -4.17 -0.61 -4.81
C ALA A 59 -4.10 0.04 -6.20
N LYS A 60 -3.93 -0.76 -7.27
CA LYS A 60 -3.97 -0.28 -8.66
C LYS A 60 -5.31 0.39 -8.97
N ARG A 61 -6.43 -0.26 -8.62
CA ARG A 61 -7.79 0.26 -8.83
C ARG A 61 -8.06 1.56 -8.06
N CYS A 62 -7.60 1.64 -6.81
CA CYS A 62 -7.72 2.86 -6.01
C CYS A 62 -6.92 4.01 -6.64
N GLY A 63 -5.73 3.72 -7.19
CA GLY A 63 -4.89 4.70 -7.90
C GLY A 63 -5.55 5.32 -9.13
N GLU A 64 -6.51 4.64 -9.77
CA GLU A 64 -7.28 5.18 -10.90
C GLU A 64 -8.32 6.23 -10.48
N ARG A 65 -8.67 6.31 -9.19
CA ARG A 65 -9.60 7.33 -8.69
C ARG A 65 -8.91 8.69 -8.66
N GLU A 66 -9.52 9.69 -9.28
CA GLU A 66 -8.98 11.06 -9.35
C GLU A 66 -8.61 11.63 -7.96
N SER A 67 -9.45 11.40 -6.95
CA SER A 67 -9.18 11.85 -5.57
C SER A 67 -7.94 11.22 -4.95
N VAL A 68 -7.62 9.97 -5.32
CA VAL A 68 -6.45 9.23 -4.83
C VAL A 68 -5.22 9.64 -5.64
N ALA A 69 -5.32 9.64 -6.96
CA ALA A 69 -4.23 10.01 -7.87
C ALA A 69 -3.67 11.41 -7.58
N LYS A 70 -4.53 12.37 -7.23
CA LYS A 70 -4.12 13.74 -6.89
C LYS A 70 -3.44 13.88 -5.53
N THR A 71 -3.59 12.90 -4.64
CA THR A 71 -3.14 12.99 -3.23
C THR A 71 -1.99 12.05 -2.91
N LEU A 72 -1.88 10.90 -3.59
CA LEU A 72 -0.80 9.96 -3.32
C LEU A 72 0.56 10.52 -3.72
N THR A 73 1.52 10.39 -2.81
CA THR A 73 2.92 10.68 -3.09
C THR A 73 3.51 9.54 -3.93
N PRO A 74 4.35 9.83 -4.95
CA PRO A 74 5.04 8.79 -5.71
C PRO A 74 5.81 7.81 -4.80
N PRO A 75 5.72 6.49 -5.00
CA PRO A 75 6.37 5.50 -4.14
C PRO A 75 7.88 5.69 -3.98
N GLU A 76 8.56 6.15 -5.03
CA GLU A 76 10.00 6.41 -5.03
C GLU A 76 10.37 7.53 -4.05
N LYS A 77 9.56 8.59 -3.98
CA LYS A 77 9.77 9.69 -3.03
C LYS A 77 9.57 9.24 -1.58
N VAL A 78 8.61 8.34 -1.34
CA VAL A 78 8.41 7.75 -0.01
C VAL A 78 9.62 6.89 0.36
N TYR A 79 10.14 6.09 -0.55
CA TYR A 79 11.34 5.28 -0.33
C TYR A 79 12.58 6.14 -0.03
N GLU A 80 12.81 7.19 -0.81
CA GLU A 80 13.90 8.15 -0.58
C GLU A 80 13.78 8.82 0.79
N PHE A 81 12.58 9.26 1.15
CA PHE A 81 12.30 9.84 2.47
C PHE A 81 12.66 8.87 3.60
N ILE A 82 12.27 7.59 3.47
CA ILE A 82 12.56 6.57 4.47
C ILE A 82 14.05 6.24 4.54
N CYS A 83 14.75 6.17 3.40
CA CYS A 83 16.21 6.07 3.38
C CYS A 83 16.87 7.24 4.14
N GLY A 84 16.36 8.46 3.96
CA GLY A 84 16.82 9.64 4.69
C GLY A 84 16.58 9.54 6.21
N LEU A 85 15.40 9.07 6.62
CA LEU A 85 15.07 8.85 8.03
C LEU A 85 15.96 7.76 8.65
N LYS A 86 16.17 6.63 7.97
CA LYS A 86 17.07 5.56 8.41
C LYS A 86 18.48 6.09 8.74
N LYS A 87 19.05 6.87 7.83
CA LYS A 87 20.35 7.56 8.04
C LYS A 87 20.32 8.52 9.22
N ARG A 88 19.27 9.34 9.33
CA ARG A 88 19.13 10.32 10.42
C ARG A 88 19.04 9.66 11.80
N PHE A 89 18.42 8.50 11.89
CA PHE A 89 18.24 7.76 13.14
C PHE A 89 19.31 6.70 13.40
N GLY A 90 20.31 6.55 12.51
CA GLY A 90 21.36 5.55 12.67
C GLY A 90 20.86 4.11 12.58
N VAL A 91 19.76 3.89 11.86
CA VAL A 91 19.18 2.55 11.63
C VAL A 91 19.58 2.14 10.22
N GLU A 92 20.65 1.36 10.08
CA GLU A 92 20.99 0.67 8.82
C GLU A 92 20.27 -0.67 8.73
#